data_AF-A0A3S9I8C2-F1
#
_entry.id   AF-A0A3S9I8C2-F1
#
_cell.length_a   1.000
_cell.length_b   1.000
_cell.length_c   1.000
_cell.angle_alpha   90.00
_cell.angle_beta   90.00
_cell.angle_gamma   90.00
#
_symmetry.space_group_name_H-M   'P 1'
#
loop_
_entity.id
_entity.type
_entity.pdbx_description
1 polymer ?
#
loop_
_entity_poly.entity_id
_entity_poly.type
_entity_poly.pdbx_seq_one_letter_code
_entity_poly.pdbx_strand_id
1 'polypeptide(L)'
;MRRVGVAMAGAVAGGLLLGGCSPAHLSLVGVWLDTDGRPLARVRPCDGDQSAGVTLRAYPDDRNGGRGRRGHQAANGWSAPAVPALADTTFPLFAPPDSWHPETVGPQQMLSRATYTLEFTAYEHEDFVDYVGEVTFSAADLAGLERGEVWADGRAMSREAFEDLVGDAC
;
A
#
# COMPACT_ATOMS: atom_id res chain seq x y z
N MET A 1 -49.80 10.26 47.22
CA MET A 1 -48.87 11.40 47.44
C MET A 1 -47.74 10.84 48.30
N ARG A 2 -46.45 10.81 47.98
CA ARG A 2 -45.54 11.62 47.15
C ARG A 2 -44.42 10.71 46.60
N ARG A 3 -43.87 11.06 45.43
CA ARG A 3 -42.63 10.53 44.85
C ARG A 3 -41.42 11.25 45.45
N VAL A 4 -40.34 10.53 45.80
CA VAL A 4 -38.93 10.97 45.93
C VAL A 4 -38.09 9.66 45.93
N GLY A 5 -37.03 9.36 45.20
CA GLY A 5 -36.16 10.10 44.27
C GLY A 5 -34.67 9.83 44.61
N VAL A 6 -33.94 9.15 43.70
CA VAL A 6 -32.45 9.16 43.52
C VAL A 6 -31.65 8.34 44.58
N ALA A 7 -30.60 7.54 44.29
CA ALA A 7 -29.51 7.64 43.32
C ALA A 7 -28.96 6.26 42.89
N MET A 8 -28.78 6.07 41.58
CA MET A 8 -27.84 5.09 41.00
C MET A 8 -26.50 5.81 40.79
N ALA A 9 -25.45 5.38 41.47
CA ALA A 9 -24.08 5.81 41.21
C ALA A 9 -23.32 4.65 40.54
N GLY A 10 -23.48 4.53 39.22
CA GLY A 10 -22.65 3.65 38.39
C GLY A 10 -21.40 4.41 37.94
N ALA A 11 -20.27 4.14 38.56
CA ALA A 11 -18.97 4.61 38.09
C ALA A 11 -18.59 3.83 36.83
N VAL A 12 -18.86 4.39 35.65
CA VAL A 12 -18.28 3.90 34.40
C VAL A 12 -16.89 4.50 34.31
N ALA A 13 -15.89 3.78 34.84
CA ALA A 13 -14.50 4.04 34.54
C ALA A 13 -14.27 3.70 33.05
N GLY A 14 -14.42 4.72 32.19
CA GLY A 14 -14.05 4.62 30.78
C GLY A 14 -12.55 4.41 30.67
N GLY A 15 -12.14 3.19 30.34
CA GLY A 15 -10.77 2.92 29.92
C GLY A 15 -10.49 3.65 28.62
N LEU A 16 -9.68 4.70 28.69
CA LEU A 16 -9.05 5.31 27.52
C LEU A 16 -8.11 4.27 26.92
N LEU A 17 -8.61 3.51 25.95
CA LEU A 17 -7.77 2.72 25.07
C LEU A 17 -6.92 3.70 24.27
N LEU A 18 -5.65 3.80 24.63
CA LEU A 18 -4.62 4.46 23.83
C LEU A 18 -4.47 3.69 22.52
N GLY A 19 -5.35 3.95 21.56
CA GLY A 19 -5.20 3.51 20.18
C GLY A 19 -4.00 4.23 19.58
N GLY A 20 -2.93 3.50 19.30
CA GLY A 20 -1.79 4.07 18.59
C GLY A 20 -2.24 4.56 17.21
N CYS A 21 -1.98 5.84 16.92
CA CYS A 21 -2.18 6.44 15.60
C CYS A 21 -1.25 5.72 14.62
N SER A 22 -1.77 4.70 13.93
CA SER A 22 -1.13 4.13 12.75
C SER A 22 -1.82 4.77 11.53
N PRO A 23 -1.07 5.13 10.48
CA PRO A 23 -1.65 5.72 9.28
C PRO A 23 -2.66 4.78 8.65
N ALA A 24 -3.64 5.35 7.94
CA ALA A 24 -4.57 4.55 7.15
C ALA A 24 -3.81 3.85 6.01
N HIS A 25 -4.18 2.62 5.68
CA HIS A 25 -3.68 1.95 4.48
C HIS A 25 -4.75 2.05 3.40
N LEU A 26 -4.43 2.70 2.28
CA LEU A 26 -5.37 2.95 1.20
C LEU A 26 -4.95 2.18 -0.06
N SER A 27 -5.94 1.70 -0.80
CA SER A 27 -5.76 0.94 -2.04
C SER A 27 -5.52 1.87 -3.24
N LEU A 28 -4.48 2.70 -3.13
CA LEU A 28 -4.09 3.74 -4.10
C LEU A 28 -2.98 3.28 -5.05
N VAL A 29 -2.69 1.99 -5.06
CA VAL A 29 -1.67 1.38 -5.90
C VAL A 29 -2.29 0.19 -6.63
N GLY A 30 -2.07 0.15 -7.95
CA GLY A 30 -2.52 -0.95 -8.80
C GLY A 30 -1.37 -1.52 -9.61
N VAL A 31 -1.36 -2.84 -9.80
CA VAL A 31 -0.34 -3.55 -10.60
C VAL A 31 -1.01 -4.46 -11.62
N TRP A 32 -0.51 -4.49 -12.84
CA TRP A 32 -1.06 -5.32 -13.92
C TRP A 32 0.02 -5.71 -14.92
N LEU A 33 -0.32 -6.55 -15.89
CA LEU A 33 0.55 -6.91 -17.01
C LEU A 33 0.18 -6.10 -18.26
N ASP A 34 1.18 -5.51 -18.92
CA ASP A 34 0.98 -4.91 -20.24
C ASP A 34 0.75 -5.98 -21.34
N THR A 35 0.60 -5.54 -22.58
CA THR A 35 0.36 -6.43 -23.73
C THR A 35 1.51 -7.39 -24.01
N ASP A 36 2.72 -7.07 -23.53
CA ASP A 36 3.94 -7.86 -23.69
C ASP A 36 4.20 -8.75 -22.46
N GLY A 37 3.29 -8.75 -21.47
CA GLY A 37 3.44 -9.47 -20.22
C GLY A 37 4.42 -8.82 -19.24
N ARG A 38 4.79 -7.55 -19.43
CA ARG A 38 5.63 -6.82 -18.49
C ARG A 38 4.78 -6.25 -17.35
N PRO A 39 5.20 -6.39 -16.09
CA PRO A 39 4.48 -5.81 -14.98
C PRO A 39 4.58 -4.29 -14.99
N LEU A 40 3.44 -3.63 -14.95
CA LEU A 40 3.29 -2.20 -14.76
C LEU A 40 2.68 -1.93 -13.38
N ALA A 41 3.07 -0.82 -12.79
CA ALA A 41 2.47 -0.29 -11.59
C ALA A 41 1.91 1.11 -11.85
N ARG A 42 0.86 1.47 -11.12
CA ARG A 42 0.38 2.85 -11.00
C ARG A 42 0.25 3.21 -9.53
N VAL A 43 0.73 4.39 -9.20
CA VAL A 43 0.55 5.01 -7.89
C VAL A 43 -0.35 6.23 -8.06
N ARG A 44 -1.34 6.37 -7.17
CA ARG A 44 -2.37 7.40 -7.21
C ARG A 44 -2.51 8.11 -5.85
N PRO A 45 -1.58 8.98 -5.46
CA PRO A 45 -1.82 9.89 -4.35
C PRO A 45 -3.12 10.67 -4.50
N CYS A 46 -3.77 11.01 -3.39
CA CYS A 46 -4.91 11.92 -3.40
C CYS A 46 -4.47 13.35 -3.73
N ASP A 47 -5.36 14.10 -4.38
CA ASP A 47 -5.05 15.44 -4.88
C ASP A 47 -4.78 16.42 -3.72
N GLY A 48 -3.65 17.14 -3.78
CA GLY A 48 -3.28 18.13 -2.78
C GLY A 48 -2.33 17.64 -1.69
N ASP A 49 -2.11 16.32 -1.61
CA ASP A 49 -1.21 15.73 -0.62
C ASP A 49 0.26 15.82 -1.05
N GLN A 50 1.13 15.97 -0.06
CA GLN A 50 2.55 15.75 -0.26
C GLN A 50 2.83 14.27 -0.08
N SER A 51 3.07 13.56 -1.18
CA SER A 51 3.51 12.16 -1.14
C SER A 51 5.02 12.06 -1.26
N ALA A 52 5.62 11.24 -0.43
CA ALA A 52 7.05 10.96 -0.42
C ALA A 52 7.30 9.46 -0.25
N GLY A 53 8.50 9.01 -0.63
CA GLY A 53 8.93 7.62 -0.48
C GLY A 53 8.12 6.66 -1.35
N VAL A 54 8.72 6.04 -2.36
CA VAL A 54 8.09 4.92 -3.07
C VAL A 54 9.00 3.71 -2.95
N THR A 55 8.46 2.57 -2.55
CA THR A 55 9.26 1.37 -2.28
C THR A 55 8.58 0.12 -2.81
N LEU A 56 9.32 -0.66 -3.59
CA LEU A 56 8.99 -2.04 -3.93
C LEU A 56 9.88 -2.97 -3.10
N ARG A 57 9.29 -3.91 -2.37
CA ARG A 57 10.02 -4.97 -1.66
C ARG A 57 9.46 -6.33 -2.01
N ALA A 58 10.36 -7.28 -2.28
CA ALA A 58 10.02 -8.67 -2.47
C ALA A 58 10.61 -9.51 -1.33
N TYR A 59 9.77 -10.32 -0.71
CA TYR A 59 10.18 -11.28 0.30
C TYR A 59 9.95 -12.70 -0.22
N PRO A 60 10.91 -13.62 -0.09
CA PRO A 60 10.69 -15.02 -0.43
C PRO A 60 9.53 -15.58 0.41
N ASP A 61 8.66 -16.39 -0.21
CA ASP A 61 7.58 -17.04 0.52
C ASP A 61 8.16 -18.09 1.48
N ASP A 62 8.12 -17.85 2.79
CA ASP A 62 8.60 -18.79 3.78
C ASP A 62 7.54 -19.89 4.00
N ARG A 63 7.71 -21.03 3.32
CA ARG A 63 6.87 -22.23 3.54
C ARG A 63 6.89 -22.78 4.98
N ASN A 64 7.69 -22.19 5.87
CA ASN A 64 7.86 -22.58 7.27
C ASN A 64 7.46 -21.45 8.24
N GLY A 65 6.31 -20.80 8.02
CA GLY A 65 5.47 -20.16 9.06
C GLY A 65 6.18 -19.36 10.16
N GLY A 66 7.11 -18.46 9.81
CA GLY A 66 8.02 -17.87 10.79
C GLY A 66 8.07 -16.35 10.76
N ARG A 67 6.96 -15.66 11.08
CA ARG A 67 6.93 -14.19 11.32
C ARG A 67 7.70 -13.38 10.26
N GLY A 68 7.36 -13.58 8.98
CA GLY A 68 7.93 -12.80 7.88
C GLY A 68 7.46 -11.34 7.92
N ARG A 69 8.38 -10.41 8.22
CA ARG A 69 8.45 -9.00 7.75
C ARG A 69 9.45 -8.18 8.58
N ARG A 70 9.66 -8.49 9.87
CA ARG A 70 10.58 -7.74 10.73
C ARG A 70 11.98 -8.36 10.74
N GLY A 71 12.95 -7.69 10.12
CA GLY A 71 14.38 -8.02 10.20
C GLY A 71 14.95 -8.83 9.04
N HIS A 72 14.13 -9.23 8.05
CA HIS A 72 14.62 -9.83 6.82
C HIS A 72 14.90 -8.75 5.77
N GLN A 73 16.07 -8.81 5.14
CA GLN A 73 16.38 -7.96 3.99
C GLN A 73 15.52 -8.40 2.79
N ALA A 74 15.04 -7.43 2.01
CA ALA A 74 14.31 -7.72 0.78
C ALA A 74 15.22 -8.50 -0.19
N ALA A 75 14.68 -9.54 -0.82
CA ALA A 75 15.42 -10.35 -1.79
C ALA A 75 15.46 -9.70 -3.18
N ASN A 76 14.50 -8.82 -3.45
CA ASN A 76 14.38 -8.07 -4.70
C ASN A 76 13.56 -6.79 -4.46
N GLY A 77 13.68 -5.79 -5.34
CA GLY A 77 12.91 -4.56 -5.28
C GLY A 77 13.78 -3.31 -5.31
N TRP A 78 13.22 -2.17 -4.96
CA TRP A 78 13.89 -0.87 -5.01
C TRP A 78 13.24 0.12 -4.05
N SER A 79 13.96 1.17 -3.68
CA SER A 79 13.48 2.23 -2.80
C SER A 79 13.87 3.59 -3.36
N ALA A 80 12.90 4.49 -3.45
CA ALA A 80 13.11 5.90 -3.75
C ALA A 80 12.64 6.71 -2.52
N PRO A 81 13.53 6.99 -1.55
CA PRO A 81 13.13 7.55 -0.26
C PRO A 81 12.59 8.98 -0.35
N ALA A 82 12.97 9.72 -1.39
CA ALA A 82 12.53 11.09 -1.62
C ALA A 82 12.04 11.24 -3.06
N VAL A 83 10.72 11.22 -3.24
CA VAL A 83 10.07 11.50 -4.51
C VAL A 83 9.32 12.82 -4.37
N PRO A 84 9.91 13.96 -4.78
CA PRO A 84 9.25 15.25 -4.65
C PRO A 84 8.02 15.29 -5.56
N ALA A 85 6.87 15.65 -4.98
CA ALA A 85 5.61 15.79 -5.70
C ALA A 85 5.24 14.51 -6.49
N LEU A 86 5.16 13.37 -5.81
CA LEU A 86 4.63 12.16 -6.42
C LEU A 86 3.21 12.44 -6.96
N ALA A 87 3.06 12.34 -8.27
CA ALA A 87 1.78 12.49 -8.96
C ALA A 87 1.23 11.13 -9.38
N ASP A 88 -0.01 11.11 -9.89
CA ASP A 88 -0.54 9.97 -10.64
C ASP A 88 0.45 9.54 -11.72
N THR A 89 1.09 8.38 -11.51
CA THR A 89 2.18 7.91 -12.37
C THR A 89 2.04 6.42 -12.63
N THR A 90 2.08 6.05 -13.91
CA THR A 90 2.23 4.66 -14.36
C THR A 90 3.65 4.41 -14.83
N PHE A 91 4.26 3.30 -14.42
CA PHE A 91 5.64 2.96 -14.75
C PHE A 91 5.86 1.43 -14.76
N PRO A 92 6.92 0.91 -15.43
CA PRO A 92 7.28 -0.50 -15.31
C PRO A 92 7.70 -0.85 -13.89
N LEU A 93 7.15 -1.91 -13.31
CA LEU A 93 7.29 -2.24 -11.89
C LEU A 93 8.75 -2.29 -11.40
N PHE A 94 9.67 -2.75 -12.24
CA PHE A 94 11.11 -2.87 -11.93
C PHE A 94 11.98 -1.79 -12.60
N ALA A 95 11.37 -0.77 -13.20
CA ALA A 95 12.06 0.39 -13.75
C ALA A 95 11.25 1.66 -13.40
N PRO A 96 11.24 2.07 -12.12
CA PRO A 96 10.62 3.33 -11.73
C PRO A 96 11.31 4.52 -12.43
N PRO A 97 10.66 5.69 -12.52
CA PRO A 97 11.26 6.87 -13.13
C PRO A 97 12.65 7.20 -12.56
N ASP A 98 13.64 7.41 -13.43
CA ASP A 98 15.03 7.71 -13.02
C ASP A 98 15.14 8.97 -12.14
N SER A 99 14.22 9.92 -12.33
CA SER A 99 14.12 11.15 -11.52
C SER A 99 13.79 10.90 -10.05
N TRP A 100 13.31 9.70 -9.71
CA TRP A 100 13.07 9.29 -8.32
C TRP A 100 14.35 8.79 -7.64
N HIS A 101 15.44 8.63 -8.40
CA HIS A 101 16.74 8.14 -7.92
C HIS A 101 16.62 6.82 -7.12
N PRO A 102 16.08 5.75 -7.73
CA PRO A 102 15.82 4.50 -7.04
C PRO A 102 17.12 3.78 -6.64
N GLU A 103 17.15 3.29 -5.41
CA GLU A 103 18.16 2.36 -4.92
C GLU A 103 17.63 0.93 -5.09
N THR A 104 18.30 0.13 -5.92
CA THR A 104 17.83 -1.22 -6.28
C THR A 104 18.47 -2.31 -5.44
N VAL A 105 17.72 -3.37 -5.15
CA VAL A 105 18.18 -4.60 -4.49
C VAL A 105 17.76 -5.82 -5.30
N GLY A 106 18.67 -6.76 -5.53
CA GLY A 106 18.35 -8.00 -6.24
C GLY A 106 18.15 -7.82 -7.76
N PRO A 107 17.57 -8.83 -8.45
CA PRO A 107 17.67 -8.96 -9.91
C PRO A 107 16.71 -8.08 -10.73
N GLN A 108 15.82 -7.30 -10.10
CA GLN A 108 14.87 -6.40 -10.79
C GLN A 108 13.97 -7.11 -11.82
N GLN A 109 13.46 -8.28 -11.44
CA GLN A 109 12.53 -9.07 -12.25
C GLN A 109 11.55 -9.84 -11.36
N MET A 110 10.42 -10.27 -11.92
CA MET A 110 9.48 -11.11 -11.17
C MET A 110 10.13 -12.43 -10.75
N LEU A 111 10.14 -12.65 -9.43
CA LEU A 111 10.45 -13.92 -8.78
C LEU A 111 9.15 -14.69 -8.54
N SER A 112 9.12 -15.97 -8.93
CA SER A 112 7.92 -16.81 -8.90
C SER A 112 7.48 -17.27 -7.51
N ARG A 113 8.33 -17.11 -6.48
CA ARG A 113 8.07 -17.51 -5.08
C ARG A 113 8.41 -16.38 -4.13
N ALA A 114 7.86 -15.21 -4.43
CA ALA A 114 8.01 -14.04 -3.59
C ALA A 114 6.69 -13.29 -3.54
N THR A 115 6.44 -12.72 -2.36
CA THR A 115 5.39 -11.75 -2.12
C THR A 115 5.99 -10.36 -2.24
N TYR A 116 5.37 -9.52 -3.07
CA TYR A 116 5.76 -8.14 -3.30
C TYR A 116 4.85 -7.20 -2.53
N THR A 117 5.43 -6.14 -2.00
CA THR A 117 4.72 -4.98 -1.47
C THR A 117 5.25 -3.75 -2.21
N LEU A 118 4.36 -3.02 -2.87
CA LEU A 118 4.63 -1.69 -3.40
C LEU A 118 3.87 -0.67 -2.54
N GLU A 119 4.60 0.27 -1.95
CA GLU A 119 4.05 1.26 -1.03
C GLU A 119 4.56 2.67 -1.33
N PHE A 120 3.74 3.66 -1.04
CA PHE A 120 4.15 5.05 -0.87
C PHE A 120 3.51 5.67 0.37
N THR A 121 4.12 6.73 0.90
CA THR A 121 3.60 7.47 2.07
C THR A 121 3.11 8.85 1.67
N ALA A 122 2.01 9.30 2.26
CA ALA A 122 1.46 10.62 2.06
C ALA A 122 1.35 11.42 3.37
N TYR A 123 1.50 12.72 3.23
CA TYR A 123 1.53 13.72 4.27
C TYR A 123 0.66 14.91 3.81
N GLU A 124 -0.39 15.21 4.57
CA GLU A 124 -1.14 16.46 4.55
C GLU A 124 -0.36 17.53 5.34
N HIS A 125 0.34 17.12 6.42
CA HIS A 125 1.16 17.98 7.28
C HIS A 125 2.55 17.39 7.54
N GLU A 126 3.56 18.24 7.70
CA GLU A 126 5.00 17.85 7.78
C GLU A 126 5.34 16.90 8.97
N ASP A 127 4.44 16.76 9.94
CA ASP A 127 4.72 16.09 11.22
C ASP A 127 4.22 14.64 11.32
N PHE A 128 3.39 14.16 10.39
CA PHE A 128 2.84 12.79 10.45
C PHE A 128 2.46 12.22 9.09
N VAL A 129 2.54 10.89 8.97
CA VAL A 129 2.01 10.16 7.81
C VAL A 129 0.50 10.06 7.97
N ASP A 130 -0.25 10.56 6.99
CA ASP A 130 -1.71 10.47 6.95
C ASP A 130 -2.16 9.08 6.50
N TYR A 131 -1.59 8.63 5.38
CA TYR A 131 -1.83 7.31 4.85
C TYR A 131 -0.63 6.72 4.13
N VAL A 132 -0.74 5.40 3.93
CA VAL A 132 0.14 4.60 3.11
C VAL A 132 -0.70 4.08 1.94
N GLY A 133 -0.33 4.45 0.72
CA GLY A 133 -0.85 3.76 -0.46
C GLY A 133 -0.09 2.46 -0.61
N GLU A 134 -0.75 1.30 -0.50
CA GLU A 134 -0.09 -0.01 -0.56
C GLU A 134 -0.82 -0.97 -1.50
N VAL A 135 -0.06 -1.85 -2.16
CA VAL A 135 -0.57 -3.09 -2.71
C VAL A 135 0.39 -4.25 -2.41
N THR A 136 -0.17 -5.40 -2.05
CA THR A 136 0.55 -6.66 -1.91
C THR A 136 0.09 -7.65 -2.96
N PHE A 137 1.05 -8.31 -3.62
CA PHE A 137 0.78 -9.22 -4.74
C PHE A 137 1.90 -10.25 -4.94
N SER A 138 1.60 -11.30 -5.68
CA SER A 138 2.56 -12.32 -6.11
C SER A 138 2.63 -12.40 -7.64
N ALA A 139 3.60 -13.17 -8.15
CA ALA A 139 3.64 -13.50 -9.58
C ALA A 139 2.41 -14.28 -10.04
N ALA A 140 1.82 -15.09 -9.16
CA ALA A 140 0.61 -15.87 -9.47
C ALA A 140 -0.61 -14.97 -9.61
N ASP A 141 -0.72 -13.93 -8.77
CA ASP A 141 -1.83 -12.97 -8.82
C ASP A 141 -1.83 -12.22 -10.15
N LEU A 142 -0.66 -11.71 -10.58
CA LEU A 142 -0.54 -11.02 -11.87
C LEU A 142 -0.76 -11.95 -13.06
N ALA A 143 -0.32 -13.21 -12.98
CA ALA A 143 -0.55 -14.21 -14.02
C ALA A 143 -2.03 -14.64 -14.13
N GLY A 144 -2.81 -14.44 -13.07
CA GLY A 144 -4.25 -14.72 -13.04
C GLY A 144 -5.12 -13.59 -13.60
N LEU A 145 -4.55 -12.42 -13.89
CA LEU A 145 -5.31 -11.28 -14.42
C LEU A 145 -5.75 -11.52 -15.87
N GLU A 146 -7.01 -11.20 -16.15
CA GLU A 146 -7.51 -11.05 -17.50
C GLU A 146 -6.99 -9.74 -18.14
N ARG A 147 -7.11 -9.65 -19.47
CA ARG A 147 -6.68 -8.46 -20.19
C ARG A 147 -7.52 -7.25 -19.77
N GLY A 148 -6.85 -6.23 -19.24
CA GLY A 148 -7.51 -5.00 -18.80
C GLY A 148 -7.89 -5.00 -17.32
N GLU A 149 -7.59 -6.08 -16.61
CA GLU A 149 -7.69 -6.11 -15.16
C GLU A 149 -6.44 -5.52 -14.50
N VAL A 150 -6.62 -5.13 -13.24
CA VAL A 150 -5.60 -4.64 -12.33
C VAL A 150 -5.73 -5.40 -11.01
N TRP A 151 -4.59 -5.72 -10.41
CA TRP A 151 -4.52 -6.20 -9.04
C TRP A 151 -4.38 -5.00 -8.11
N ALA A 152 -5.39 -4.82 -7.25
CA ALA A 152 -5.44 -3.80 -6.21
C ALA A 152 -6.32 -4.34 -5.07
N ASP A 153 -6.19 -3.84 -3.85
CA ASP A 153 -7.08 -4.24 -2.74
C ASP A 153 -7.11 -5.77 -2.50
N GLY A 154 -6.01 -6.47 -2.80
CA GLY A 154 -5.90 -7.93 -2.67
C GLY A 154 -6.77 -8.74 -3.63
N ARG A 155 -7.24 -8.14 -4.75
CA ARG A 155 -8.08 -8.81 -5.73
C ARG A 155 -7.85 -8.30 -7.15
N ALA A 156 -8.24 -9.12 -8.13
CA ALA A 156 -8.39 -8.68 -9.51
C ALA A 156 -9.66 -7.82 -9.65
N MET A 157 -9.56 -6.73 -10.40
CA MET A 157 -10.69 -5.86 -10.74
C MET A 157 -10.47 -5.18 -12.10
N SER A 158 -11.52 -4.60 -12.67
CA SER A 158 -11.37 -3.77 -13.87
C SER A 158 -10.63 -2.47 -13.55
N ARG A 159 -10.01 -1.85 -14.57
CA ARG A 159 -9.40 -0.52 -14.41
C ARG A 159 -10.39 0.55 -13.94
N GLU A 160 -11.64 0.49 -14.41
CA GLU A 160 -12.70 1.40 -13.99
C GLU A 160 -13.02 1.23 -12.50
N ALA A 161 -13.16 -0.02 -12.02
CA ALA A 161 -13.38 -0.29 -10.60
C ALA A 161 -12.21 0.16 -9.72
N PHE A 162 -10.98 0.13 -10.25
CA PHE A 162 -9.83 0.71 -9.54
C PHE A 162 -9.87 2.25 -9.48
N GLU A 163 -10.33 2.93 -10.53
CA GLU A 163 -10.54 4.38 -10.48
C GLU A 163 -11.62 4.76 -9.46
N ASP A 164 -12.73 4.01 -9.42
CA ASP A 164 -13.79 4.21 -8.42
C ASP A 164 -13.26 3.98 -7.00
N LEU A 165 -12.49 2.92 -6.79
CA LEU A 165 -11.84 2.59 -5.51
C LEU A 165 -10.91 3.72 -5.04
N VAL A 166 -10.13 4.31 -5.96
CA VAL A 166 -9.26 5.46 -5.68
C VAL A 166 -10.11 6.69 -5.34
N GLY A 167 -11.17 6.96 -6.09
CA GLY A 167 -12.06 8.10 -5.86
C GLY A 167 -12.78 8.02 -4.52
N ASP A 168 -13.22 6.83 -4.10
CA ASP A 168 -13.87 6.62 -2.80
C ASP A 168 -12.91 6.75 -1.60
N ALA A 169 -11.60 6.62 -1.83
CA ALA A 169 -10.58 6.64 -0.79
C ALA A 169 -10.03 8.03 -0.43
N CYS A 170 -10.22 9.06 -1.28
CA CYS A 170 -9.52 10.35 -1.22
C CYS A 170 -10.26 11.54 -0.57
#